data_AF-A0A1G3H511-F1
#
_entry.id   AF-A0A1G3H511-F1
#
_cell.length_a   1.000
_cell.length_b   1.000
_cell.length_c   1.000
_cell.angle_alpha   90.00
_cell.angle_beta   90.00
_cell.angle_gamma   90.00
#
_symmetry.space_group_name_H-M   'P 1'
#
loop_
_entity.id
_entity.type
_entity.pdbx_description
1 polymer ?
#
loop_
_entity_poly.entity_id
_entity_poly.type
_entity_poly.pdbx_seq_one_letter_code
_entity_poly.pdbx_strand_id
1 'polypeptide(L)'
;MRYYERRKLLVQPPAAAGYRRYGAPHLERLSFIKRAQGVGFTLEEIAELLTLNDTRDHHLARSLASEKIRQIETRIEQLGKVADALRHLVHECECGGQEMPCPIIRMALTP
;
A
#
# COMPACT_ATOMS: atom_id res chain seq x y z
N MET A 1 14.25 -10.72 2.37
CA MET A 1 15.63 -10.41 1.90
C MET A 1 15.78 -10.54 0.39
N ARG A 2 15.82 -11.76 -0.17
CA ARG A 2 16.06 -11.98 -1.62
C ARG A 2 15.17 -11.17 -2.58
N TYR A 3 13.91 -10.96 -2.21
CA TYR A 3 12.99 -10.12 -2.99
C TYR A 3 13.44 -8.66 -3.08
N TYR A 4 13.87 -8.06 -1.96
CA TYR A 4 14.38 -6.68 -1.92
C TYR A 4 15.74 -6.54 -2.62
N GLU A 5 16.59 -7.57 -2.56
CA GLU A 5 17.85 -7.62 -3.33
C GLU A 5 17.60 -7.60 -4.84
N ARG A 6 16.67 -8.43 -5.34
CA ARG A 6 16.32 -8.46 -6.78
C ARG A 6 15.77 -7.13 -7.29
N ARG A 7 15.07 -6.40 -6.44
CA ARG A 7 14.55 -5.05 -6.73
C ARG A 7 15.57 -3.94 -6.46
N LYS A 8 16.83 -4.27 -6.18
CA LYS A 8 17.93 -3.34 -5.88
C LYS A 8 17.67 -2.40 -4.69
N LEU A 9 16.71 -2.76 -3.82
CA LEU A 9 16.36 -2.00 -2.62
C LEU A 9 17.29 -2.29 -1.44
N LEU A 10 18.02 -3.40 -1.48
CA LEU A 10 18.99 -3.79 -0.46
C LEU A 10 20.27 -4.26 -1.14
N VAL A 11 21.40 -3.67 -0.75
CA VAL A 11 22.71 -4.08 -1.26
C VAL A 11 22.96 -5.52 -0.85
N GLN A 12 23.29 -6.36 -1.82
CA GLN A 12 23.59 -7.76 -1.58
C GLN A 12 25.03 -7.89 -1.07
N PRO A 13 25.27 -8.35 0.17
CA PRO A 13 26.63 -8.55 0.66
C PRO A 13 27.29 -9.73 -0.07
N PRO A 14 28.63 -9.74 -0.17
CA PRO A 14 29.35 -10.86 -0.75
C PRO A 14 29.06 -12.15 0.03
N ALA A 15 28.94 -13.27 -0.69
CA ALA A 15 28.79 -14.57 -0.05
C ALA A 15 30.15 -14.98 0.55
N ALA A 16 30.17 -15.25 1.85
CA ALA A 16 31.32 -15.80 2.54
C ALA A 16 30.98 -17.24 2.97
N ALA A 17 31.76 -18.21 2.47
CA ALA A 17 31.58 -19.64 2.78
C ALA A 17 30.15 -20.17 2.57
N GLY A 18 29.49 -19.75 1.48
CA GLY A 18 28.13 -20.21 1.13
C GLY A 18 26.98 -19.45 1.79
N TYR A 19 27.25 -18.55 2.74
CA TYR A 19 26.24 -17.75 3.42
C TYR A 19 26.44 -16.25 3.22
N ARG A 20 25.33 -15.49 3.21
CA ARG A 20 25.34 -14.02 3.19
C ARG A 20 25.25 -13.51 4.62
N ARG A 21 26.17 -12.62 5.00
CA ARG A 21 26.15 -11.95 6.30
C ARG A 21 25.59 -10.55 6.14
N TYR A 22 24.47 -10.29 6.82
CA TYR A 22 23.83 -8.99 6.83
C TYR A 22 24.18 -8.29 8.14
N GLY A 23 24.92 -7.18 8.05
CA GLY A 23 25.25 -6.34 9.20
C GLY A 23 24.15 -5.33 9.55
N ALA A 24 24.36 -4.55 10.61
CA ALA A 24 23.43 -3.53 11.09
C ALA A 24 22.90 -2.57 10.01
N PRO A 25 23.69 -2.07 9.03
CA PRO A 25 23.17 -1.20 7.97
C PRO A 25 22.08 -1.86 7.10
N HIS A 26 22.16 -3.17 6.89
CA HIS A 26 21.15 -3.91 6.13
C HIS A 26 19.86 -4.04 6.92
N LEU A 27 19.95 -4.19 8.25
CA LEU A 27 18.79 -4.26 9.13
C LEU A 27 18.09 -2.91 9.23
N GLU A 28 18.83 -1.81 9.37
CA GLU A 28 18.28 -0.46 9.37
C GLU A 28 17.51 -0.16 8.07
N ARG A 29 18.12 -0.48 6.93
CA ARG A 29 17.50 -0.32 5.61
C ARG A 29 16.25 -1.19 5.46
N LEU A 30 16.28 -2.43 5.95
CA LEU A 30 15.11 -3.31 5.93
C LEU A 30 13.97 -2.77 6.81
N SER A 31 14.29 -2.28 8.01
CA SER A 31 13.33 -1.65 8.91
C SER A 31 12.72 -0.38 8.29
N PHE A 32 13.52 0.42 7.58
CA PHE A 32 13.01 1.56 6.81
C PHE A 32 12.00 1.11 5.74
N ILE A 33 12.37 0.13 4.90
CA ILE A 33 11.48 -0.40 3.86
C ILE A 33 10.17 -0.88 4.49
N LYS A 34 10.23 -1.63 5.59
CA LYS A 34 9.02 -2.15 6.26
C LYS A 34 8.13 -1.05 6.81
N ARG A 35 8.68 0.01 7.41
CA ARG A 35 7.90 1.15 7.88
C ARG A 35 7.24 1.89 6.72
N ALA A 36 7.98 2.13 5.64
CA ALA A 36 7.46 2.82 4.46
C ALA A 36 6.33 2.02 3.77
N GLN A 37 6.46 0.70 3.69
CA GLN A 37 5.36 -0.16 3.22
C GLN A 37 4.13 -0.07 4.13
N GLY A 38 4.33 0.01 5.46
CA GLY A 38 3.24 0.12 6.42
C GLY A 38 2.40 1.39 6.29
N VAL A 39 2.98 2.48 5.77
CA VAL A 39 2.26 3.74 5.52
C VAL A 39 1.75 3.86 4.07
N GLY A 40 1.90 2.81 3.25
CA GLY A 40 1.31 2.73 1.92
C GLY A 40 2.21 3.14 0.76
N PHE A 41 3.53 3.32 0.98
CA PHE A 41 4.45 3.50 -0.14
C PHE A 41 4.64 2.21 -0.94
N THR A 42 4.68 2.35 -2.27
CA THR A 42 5.08 1.28 -3.18
C THR A 42 6.58 1.04 -3.09
N LEU A 43 7.03 -0.08 -3.63
CA LEU A 43 8.46 -0.42 -3.60
C LEU A 43 9.28 0.50 -4.50
N GLU A 44 8.66 1.01 -5.54
CA GLU A 44 9.20 2.00 -6.47
C GLU A 44 9.40 3.34 -5.75
N GLU A 45 8.39 3.84 -5.04
CA GLU A 45 8.50 5.07 -4.21
C GLU A 45 9.52 4.90 -3.08
N ILE A 46 9.59 3.71 -2.47
CA ILE A 46 10.61 3.39 -1.46
C ILE A 46 12.01 3.41 -2.07
N ALA A 47 12.18 3.00 -3.33
CA ALA A 47 13.46 3.10 -4.02
C ALA A 47 13.89 4.56 -4.15
N GLU A 48 12.98 5.43 -4.56
CA GLU A 48 13.23 6.87 -4.66
C GLU A 48 13.59 7.48 -3.30
N LEU A 49 12.82 7.19 -2.25
CA LEU A 49 13.14 7.62 -0.88
C LEU A 49 14.51 7.12 -0.40
N LEU A 50 14.92 5.91 -0.78
CA LEU A 50 16.22 5.36 -0.44
C LEU A 50 17.37 6.02 -1.21
N THR A 51 17.15 6.55 -2.40
CA THR A 51 18.16 7.38 -3.12
C THR A 51 18.32 8.75 -2.48
N LEU A 52 17.25 9.27 -1.86
CA LEU A 52 17.29 10.51 -1.10
C LEU A 52 17.96 10.38 0.24
N ASN A 53 18.02 9.19 0.86
CA ASN A 53 18.64 9.09 2.18
C ASN A 53 20.16 9.42 2.18
N ASP A 54 20.79 9.46 1.01
CA ASP A 54 22.18 9.89 0.84
C ASP A 54 22.31 11.41 0.59
N THR A 55 21.21 12.13 0.32
CA THR A 55 21.18 13.59 0.13
C THR A 55 20.23 14.22 1.16
N ARG A 56 20.57 15.35 1.79
CA ARG A 56 19.67 16.03 2.77
C ARG A 56 18.48 16.74 2.09
N ASP A 57 17.91 16.15 1.05
CA ASP A 57 16.82 16.74 0.27
C ASP A 57 15.46 16.44 0.93
N HIS A 58 15.16 17.25 1.94
CA HIS A 58 13.86 17.25 2.62
C HIS A 58 12.70 17.63 1.70
N HIS A 59 12.95 18.28 0.57
CA HIS A 59 11.90 18.78 -0.30
C HIS A 59 11.27 17.64 -1.09
N LEU A 60 12.08 16.76 -1.71
CA LEU A 60 11.54 15.63 -2.48
C LEU A 60 10.82 14.62 -1.57
N ALA A 61 11.38 14.33 -0.39
CA ALA A 61 10.74 13.44 0.59
C ALA A 61 9.38 13.98 1.03
N ARG A 62 9.27 15.30 1.26
CA ARG A 62 7.99 15.95 1.58
C ARG A 62 7.01 15.88 0.41
N SER A 63 7.47 16.11 -0.82
CA SER A 63 6.62 16.01 -2.01
C SER A 63 6.05 14.60 -2.19
N LEU A 64 6.86 13.56 -2.06
CA LEU A 64 6.41 12.16 -2.14
C LEU A 64 5.39 11.82 -1.05
N ALA A 65 5.62 12.28 0.19
CA ALA A 65 4.69 12.07 1.27
C ALA A 65 3.34 12.80 1.04
N SER A 66 3.37 14.05 0.61
CA SER A 66 2.16 14.83 0.29
C SER A 66 1.36 14.18 -0.83
N GLU A 67 2.02 13.68 -1.87
CA GLU A 67 1.37 12.97 -2.96
C GLU A 67 0.74 11.65 -2.48
N LYS A 68 1.43 10.92 -1.60
CA LYS A 68 0.88 9.71 -0.98
C LYS A 68 -0.37 10.00 -0.16
N ILE A 69 -0.37 11.07 0.63
CA ILE A 69 -1.54 11.50 1.40
C ILE A 69 -2.72 11.74 0.45
N ARG A 70 -2.53 12.52 -0.62
CA ARG A 70 -3.57 12.82 -1.61
C ARG A 70 -4.15 11.55 -2.25
N GLN A 71 -3.30 10.58 -2.60
CA GLN A 71 -3.75 9.29 -3.16
C GLN A 71 -4.58 8.50 -2.16
N ILE A 72 -4.17 8.46 -0.89
CA ILE A 72 -4.90 7.78 0.18
C ILE A 72 -6.25 8.44 0.40
N GLU A 73 -6.31 9.77 0.52
CA GLU A 73 -7.55 10.53 0.70
C GLU A 73 -8.53 10.30 -0.47
N THR A 74 -8.04 10.32 -1.70
CA THR A 74 -8.83 10.00 -2.89
C THR A 74 -9.39 8.58 -2.82
N ARG A 75 -8.57 7.61 -2.37
CA ARG A 75 -9.01 6.22 -2.24
C ARG A 75 -10.04 6.05 -1.13
N ILE A 76 -9.89 6.76 -0.01
CA ILE A 76 -10.87 6.80 1.08
C ILE A 76 -12.19 7.33 0.56
N GLU A 77 -12.21 8.43 -0.19
CA GLU A 77 -13.44 8.99 -0.74
C GLU A 77 -14.16 7.99 -1.68
N GLN A 78 -13.40 7.34 -2.57
CA GLN A 78 -13.93 6.32 -3.47
C GLN A 78 -14.51 5.13 -2.70
N LEU A 79 -13.77 4.62 -1.71
CA LEU A 79 -14.23 3.49 -0.89
C LEU A 79 -15.44 3.88 -0.02
N GLY A 80 -15.51 5.13 0.43
CA GLY A 80 -16.67 5.69 1.13
C GLY A 80 -17.92 5.61 0.26
N LYS A 81 -17.86 6.09 -1.00
CA LYS A 81 -18.98 6.01 -1.95
C LYS A 81 -19.44 4.57 -2.20
N VAL A 82 -18.50 3.63 -2.34
CA VAL A 82 -18.81 2.21 -2.50
C VAL A 82 -19.49 1.64 -1.24
N ALA A 83 -18.98 1.99 -0.06
CA ALA A 83 -19.57 1.56 1.20
C ALA A 83 -20.99 2.13 1.38
N ASP A 84 -21.23 3.38 1.01
CA ASP A 84 -22.56 4.01 1.06
C ASP A 84 -23.54 3.30 0.12
N ALA A 85 -23.14 3.03 -1.12
CA ALA A 85 -23.97 2.26 -2.05
C ALA A 85 -24.33 0.87 -1.50
N LEU A 86 -23.36 0.16 -0.88
CA LEU A 86 -23.63 -1.13 -0.24
C LEU A 86 -24.57 -1.00 0.96
N ARG A 87 -24.43 0.04 1.80
CA ARG A 87 -25.35 0.31 2.92
C ARG A 87 -26.78 0.52 2.43
N HIS A 88 -26.97 1.27 1.33
CA HIS A 88 -28.28 1.45 0.72
C HIS A 88 -28.91 0.13 0.30
N LEU A 89 -28.14 -0.74 -0.38
CA LEU A 89 -28.64 -2.05 -0.81
C LEU A 89 -29.00 -2.97 0.37
N VAL A 90 -28.22 -2.93 1.45
CA VAL A 90 -28.53 -3.65 2.69
C VAL A 90 -29.84 -3.13 3.28
N HIS A 91 -30.00 -1.81 3.38
CA HIS A 91 -31.22 -1.21 3.92
C HIS A 91 -32.47 -1.56 3.10
N GLU A 92 -32.39 -1.47 1.77
CA GLU A 92 -33.49 -1.88 0.88
C GLU A 92 -33.84 -3.36 1.05
N CYS A 93 -32.83 -4.22 1.24
CA CYS A 93 -33.04 -5.64 1.50
C CYS A 93 -33.73 -5.90 2.84
N GLU A 94 -33.37 -5.18 3.90
CA GLU A 94 -33.99 -5.29 5.22
C GLU A 94 -35.45 -4.80 5.20
N CYS A 95 -35.73 -3.69 4.52
CA CYS A 95 -37.08 -3.15 4.39
C CYS A 95 -38.00 -3.97 3.49
N GLY A 96 -37.45 -4.75 2.56
CA GLY A 96 -38.22 -5.44 1.53
C GLY A 96 -38.97 -6.70 1.99
N GLY A 97 -38.68 -7.21 3.18
CA GLY A 97 -39.22 -8.48 3.66
C GLY A 97 -38.79 -9.68 2.79
N GLN A 98 -39.18 -10.90 3.19
CA GLN A 98 -38.78 -12.14 2.49
C GLN A 98 -39.54 -12.38 1.17
N GLU A 99 -40.58 -11.61 0.88
CA GLU A 99 -41.44 -11.79 -0.30
C GLU A 99 -40.94 -11.00 -1.53
N MET A 100 -40.05 -10.02 -1.34
CA MET A 100 -39.46 -9.26 -2.45
C MET A 100 -38.07 -9.79 -2.85
N PRO A 101 -37.72 -9.77 -4.15
CA PRO A 101 -36.41 -10.21 -4.61
C PRO A 101 -35.29 -9.34 -4.02
N CYS A 102 -34.28 -9.99 -3.44
CA CYS A 102 -33.17 -9.33 -2.75
C CYS A 102 -32.45 -8.31 -3.66
N PRO A 103 -32.43 -7.01 -3.29
CA PRO A 103 -31.76 -5.95 -4.07
C PRO A 103 -30.26 -6.20 -4.29
N ILE A 104 -29.58 -6.78 -3.29
CA ILE A 104 -28.15 -7.11 -3.33
C ILE A 104 -27.84 -8.11 -4.45
N ILE A 105 -28.67 -9.15 -4.59
CA ILE A 105 -28.48 -10.19 -5.63
C ILE A 105 -28.85 -9.61 -7.01
N ARG A 106 -29.91 -8.80 -7.07
CA ARG A 106 -30.40 -8.24 -8.34
C ARG A 106 -29.43 -7.23 -8.96
N MET A 107 -28.66 -6.48 -8.15
CA MET A 107 -27.62 -5.57 -8.64
C MET A 107 -26.56 -6.30 -9.50
N ALA A 108 -26.21 -7.54 -9.15
CA ALA A 108 -25.22 -8.32 -9.92
C ALA A 108 -25.78 -8.91 -11.23
N LEU A 109 -27.10 -8.80 -11.45
CA LEU A 109 -27.82 -9.43 -12.56
C LEU A 109 -28.33 -8.43 -13.61
N THR A 110 -28.03 -7.14 -13.47
CA THR A 110 -28.28 -6.15 -14.53
C THR A 110 -27.10 -6.13 -15.53
N PRO A 111 -27.36 -6.27 -16.85
CA PRO A 111 -26.33 -6.22 -17.88
C PRO A 111 -25.67 -4.85 -18.01
#